data_AF-A0A098EF16-F1
#
_entry.id   AF-A0A098EF16-F1
#
_cell.length_a   1.000
_cell.length_b   1.000
_cell.length_c   1.000
_cell.angle_alpha   90.00
_cell.angle_beta   90.00
_cell.angle_gamma   90.00
#
_symmetry.space_group_name_H-M   'P 1'
#
loop_
_entity.id
_entity.type
_entity.pdbx_description
1 polymer ?
#
loop_
_entity_poly.entity_id
_entity_poly.type
_entity_poly.pdbx_seq_one_letter_code
_entity_poly.pdbx_strand_id
1 'polypeptide(L)'
;MKFSEGFTKILPSVMMFVFYAGSFVALTYAVKTIDIGLAYAVWAAVGITLIAIIGILYFKEPVTALKIVSIGLIIIGVVGLYLSGTQRN
;
A
#
# COMPACT_ATOMS: atom_id res chain seq x y z
N MET A 1 12.85 -4.28 -4.90
CA MET A 1 13.55 -4.75 -6.12
C MET A 1 14.77 -3.90 -6.49
N LYS A 2 14.69 -2.56 -6.53
CA LYS A 2 15.86 -1.70 -6.78
C LYS A 2 17.03 -1.88 -5.78
N PHE A 3 16.76 -2.16 -4.50
CA PHE A 3 17.79 -2.47 -3.49
C PHE A 3 18.37 -3.88 -3.54
N SER A 4 17.68 -4.80 -4.21
CA SER A 4 18.02 -6.22 -4.25
C SER A 4 18.91 -6.55 -5.46
N GLU A 5 19.20 -5.58 -6.34
CA GLU A 5 19.91 -5.79 -7.61
C GLU A 5 19.35 -7.02 -8.36
N GLY A 6 18.02 -7.14 -8.43
CA GLY A 6 17.37 -8.29 -9.07
C GLY A 6 17.57 -9.63 -8.35
N PHE A 7 17.47 -9.67 -7.01
CA PHE A 7 17.63 -10.85 -6.14
C PHE A 7 19.07 -11.25 -5.79
N THR A 8 20.06 -10.47 -6.20
CA THR A 8 21.48 -10.74 -5.94
C THR A 8 21.86 -10.52 -4.47
N LYS A 9 21.17 -9.60 -3.75
CA LYS A 9 21.37 -9.40 -2.31
C LYS A 9 20.33 -10.17 -1.49
N ILE A 10 20.81 -11.18 -0.76
CA ILE A 10 19.97 -12.11 0.04
C ILE A 10 19.23 -11.37 1.16
N LEU A 11 19.92 -10.48 1.89
CA LEU A 11 19.36 -9.79 3.05
C LEU A 11 18.10 -8.94 2.73
N PRO A 12 18.12 -7.99 1.76
CA PRO A 12 16.92 -7.25 1.39
C PRO A 12 15.84 -8.12 0.72
N SER A 13 16.21 -9.26 0.12
CA SER A 13 15.26 -10.19 -0.50
C SER A 13 14.46 -10.97 0.55
N VAL A 14 15.13 -11.52 1.58
CA VAL A 14 14.45 -12.19 2.71
C VAL A 14 13.57 -11.19 3.47
N MET A 15 14.07 -9.98 3.70
CA MET A 15 13.29 -8.92 4.35
C MET A 15 12.02 -8.60 3.56
N MET A 16 12.10 -8.53 2.22
CA MET A 16 10.92 -8.36 1.36
C MET A 16 9.89 -9.46 1.60
N PHE A 17 10.29 -10.74 1.60
CA PHE A 17 9.35 -11.85 1.85
C PHE A 17 8.70 -11.79 3.23
N VAL A 18 9.47 -11.46 4.27
CA VAL A 18 8.94 -11.35 5.65
C VAL A 18 7.92 -10.22 5.76
N PHE A 19 8.24 -9.03 5.24
CA PHE A 19 7.30 -7.91 5.23
C PHE A 19 6.06 -8.18 4.38
N TYR A 20 6.23 -8.89 3.26
CA TYR A 20 5.11 -9.27 2.40
C TYR A 20 4.18 -10.24 3.12
N ALA A 21 4.73 -11.29 3.73
CA ALA A 21 3.96 -12.24 4.53
C ALA A 21 3.24 -11.55 5.69
N GLY A 22 3.93 -10.67 6.43
CA GLY A 22 3.32 -9.89 7.52
C GLY A 22 2.17 -8.99 7.05
N SER A 23 2.32 -8.35 5.89
CA SER A 23 1.28 -7.52 5.27
C SER A 23 0.04 -8.35 4.89
N PHE A 24 0.23 -9.54 4.33
CA PHE A 24 -0.87 -10.45 4.01
C PHE A 24 -1.58 -11.00 5.24
N VAL A 25 -0.84 -11.26 6.33
CA VAL A 25 -1.44 -11.66 7.61
C VAL A 25 -2.31 -10.52 8.15
N ALA A 26 -1.81 -9.28 8.16
CA ALA A 26 -2.57 -8.12 8.60
C ALA A 26 -3.85 -7.92 7.77
N LEU A 27 -3.77 -8.07 6.44
CA LEU A 27 -4.93 -8.04 5.55
C LEU A 27 -5.93 -9.14 5.87
N THR A 28 -5.46 -10.37 6.09
CA THR A 28 -6.33 -11.51 6.43
C THR A 28 -7.10 -11.27 7.72
N TYR A 29 -6.47 -10.66 8.72
CA TYR A 29 -7.16 -10.26 9.95
C TYR A 29 -8.15 -9.11 9.72
N ALA A 30 -7.78 -8.10 8.93
CA ALA A 30 -8.66 -6.97 8.63
C ALA A 30 -9.95 -7.41 7.92
N VAL A 31 -9.85 -8.28 6.90
CA VAL A 31 -11.00 -8.82 6.16
C VAL A 31 -11.98 -9.61 7.05
N LYS A 32 -11.54 -10.12 8.21
CA LYS A 32 -12.46 -10.75 9.19
C LYS A 32 -13.32 -9.74 9.96
N THR A 33 -12.93 -8.47 9.97
CA THR A 33 -13.54 -7.42 10.81
C THR A 33 -14.29 -6.36 10.01
N ILE A 34 -13.86 -6.10 8.77
CA ILE A 34 -14.44 -5.11 7.86
C ILE A 34 -14.76 -5.76 6.52
N ASP A 35 -15.63 -5.10 5.74
CA ASP A 35 -15.99 -5.55 4.40
C ASP A 35 -14.73 -5.80 3.54
N ILE A 36 -14.73 -6.91 2.81
CA ILE A 36 -13.59 -7.33 2.00
C ILE A 36 -13.17 -6.24 1.01
N GLY A 37 -14.14 -5.53 0.40
CA GLY A 37 -13.87 -4.45 -0.54
C GLY A 37 -13.14 -3.28 0.14
N LEU A 38 -13.60 -2.89 1.33
CA LEU A 38 -12.96 -1.83 2.12
C LEU A 38 -11.54 -2.23 2.57
N ALA A 39 -11.37 -3.47 3.03
CA ALA A 39 -10.09 -3.99 3.47
C ALA A 39 -9.04 -3.96 2.35
N TYR A 40 -9.39 -4.45 1.16
CA TYR A 40 -8.49 -4.43 0.00
C TYR A 40 -8.19 -3.00 -0.46
N ALA A 41 -9.18 -2.11 -0.45
CA ALA A 41 -9.01 -0.72 -0.86
C ALA A 41 -8.03 0.02 0.08
N VAL A 42 -8.21 -0.10 1.39
CA VAL A 42 -7.30 0.47 2.40
C VAL A 42 -5.90 -0.11 2.27
N TRP A 43 -5.80 -1.44 2.16
CA TRP A 43 -4.51 -2.13 2.02
C TRP A 43 -3.72 -1.67 0.80
N ALA A 44 -4.38 -1.57 -0.36
CA ALA A 44 -3.77 -1.08 -1.59
C ALA A 44 -3.34 0.39 -1.47
N ALA A 45 -4.19 1.27 -0.93
CA ALA A 45 -3.87 2.68 -0.79
C ALA A 45 -2.69 2.95 0.16
N VAL A 46 -2.62 2.22 1.27
CA VAL A 46 -1.47 2.28 2.20
C VAL A 46 -0.20 1.82 1.50
N GLY A 47 -0.25 0.69 0.79
CA GLY A 47 0.90 0.15 0.05
C GLY A 47 1.41 1.12 -1.02
N ILE A 48 0.51 1.65 -1.85
CA ILE A 48 0.86 2.59 -2.93
C ILE A 48 1.45 3.88 -2.35
N THR A 49 0.86 4.43 -1.30
CA THR A 49 1.34 5.65 -0.64
C THR A 49 2.74 5.45 -0.05
N LEU A 50 2.95 4.34 0.68
CA LEU A 50 4.27 4.02 1.24
C LEU A 50 5.33 3.83 0.16
N ILE A 51 5.01 3.08 -0.90
CA ILE A 51 5.92 2.86 -2.03
C ILE A 51 6.27 4.19 -2.70
N ALA A 52 5.28 5.08 -2.90
CA ALA A 52 5.51 6.40 -3.48
C ALA A 52 6.42 7.26 -2.59
N ILE A 53 6.18 7.31 -1.28
CA ILE A 53 7.02 8.05 -0.32
C ILE A 53 8.45 7.52 -0.34
N ILE A 54 8.64 6.20 -0.28
CA ILE A 54 9.96 5.57 -0.34
C ILE A 54 10.63 5.86 -1.70
N GLY A 55 9.88 5.82 -2.80
CA GLY A 55 10.31 6.21 -4.14
C GLY A 55 10.89 7.63 -4.18
N ILE A 56 10.20 8.57 -3.54
CA ILE A 56 10.59 9.98 -3.50
C ILE A 56 11.81 10.19 -2.59
N LEU A 57 11.75 9.70 -1.34
CA LEU A 57 12.78 9.96 -0.33
C LEU A 57 14.08 9.20 -0.62
N TYR A 58 13.98 7.92 -0.97
CA TYR A 58 15.13 7.04 -1.06
C TYR A 58 15.66 6.89 -2.49
N PHE A 59 14.75 6.85 -3.46
CA PHE A 59 15.12 6.68 -4.87
C PHE A 59 15.16 7.99 -5.65
N LYS A 60 14.88 9.14 -5.00
CA LYS A 60 14.84 10.47 -5.62
C LYS A 60 13.99 10.50 -6.89
N GLU A 61 12.90 9.72 -6.91
CA GLU A 61 11.98 9.74 -8.05
C GLU A 61 11.38 11.13 -8.23
N PRO A 62 11.24 11.62 -9.47
CA PRO A 62 10.66 12.92 -9.72
C PRO A 62 9.23 12.98 -9.20
N VAL A 63 8.99 13.96 -8.32
CA VAL A 63 7.66 14.26 -7.81
C VAL A 63 6.94 15.07 -8.87
N THR A 64 6.07 14.43 -9.65
CA THR A 64 5.21 15.14 -10.60
C THR A 64 3.91 15.54 -9.93
N ALA A 65 3.36 16.69 -10.31
CA ALA A 65 2.05 17.15 -9.82
C ALA A 65 0.97 16.08 -10.05
N LEU A 66 1.03 15.37 -11.18
CA LEU A 66 0.12 14.28 -11.49
C LEU A 66 0.21 13.12 -10.48
N LYS A 67 1.43 12.72 -10.07
CA LYS A 67 1.63 11.64 -9.07
C LYS A 67 0.99 12.01 -7.73
N ILE A 68 1.15 13.27 -7.29
CA ILE A 68 0.52 13.76 -6.06
C ILE A 68 -1.01 13.73 -6.17
N VAL A 69 -1.56 14.27 -7.27
CA VAL A 69 -3.01 14.31 -7.49
C VAL A 69 -3.60 12.89 -7.55
N SER A 70 -2.94 11.96 -8.23
CA SER A 70 -3.38 10.56 -8.28
C SER A 70 -3.37 9.89 -6.91
N ILE A 71 -2.34 10.11 -6.08
CA ILE A 71 -2.32 9.60 -4.70
C ILE A 71 -3.47 10.22 -3.89
N GLY A 72 -3.72 11.53 -4.05
CA GLY A 72 -4.87 12.19 -3.43
C GLY A 72 -6.20 11.56 -3.82
N LEU A 73 -6.41 11.27 -5.11
CA LEU A 73 -7.61 10.61 -5.62
C LEU A 73 -7.78 9.19 -5.05
N ILE A 74 -6.70 8.43 -4.92
CA ILE A 74 -6.73 7.10 -4.28
C ILE A 74 -7.23 7.23 -2.84
N ILE A 75 -6.66 8.16 -2.06
CA ILE A 75 -7.04 8.38 -0.67
C ILE A 75 -8.52 8.80 -0.57
N ILE A 76 -8.95 9.76 -1.41
CA ILE A 76 -10.36 10.21 -1.46
C ILE A 76 -11.29 9.04 -1.80
N GLY A 77 -10.93 8.19 -2.76
CA GLY A 77 -11.72 7.01 -3.13
C GLY A 77 -11.87 6.02 -1.97
N VAL A 78 -10.78 5.76 -1.24
CA VAL A 78 -10.82 4.88 -0.05
C VAL A 78 -11.68 5.48 1.07
N VAL A 79 -11.56 6.78 1.32
CA VAL A 79 -12.40 7.47 2.32
C VAL A 79 -13.87 7.42 1.90
N GLY A 80 -14.18 7.63 0.62
CA GLY A 80 -15.54 7.49 0.09
C GLY A 80 -16.10 6.08 0.27
N LEU A 81 -15.28 5.05 0.04
CA LEU A 81 -15.66 3.65 0.26
C LEU A 81 -15.86 3.33 1.75
N TYR A 82 -15.03 3.89 2.63
CA TYR A 82 -15.19 3.76 4.08
C TYR A 82 -16.53 4.35 4.54
N LEU A 83 -16.86 5.55 4.08
CA LEU A 83 -18.10 6.24 4.42
C LEU A 83 -19.34 5.55 3.83
N SER A 84 -19.23 4.93 2.64
CA SER A 84 -20.34 4.20 2.02
C SER A 84 -20.57 2.83 2.67
N GLY A 85 -19.50 2.14 3.06
CA GLY A 85 -19.56 0.84 3.74
C GLY A 85 -20.08 0.92 5.18
N THR A 86 -19.87 2.06 5.88
CA THR A 86 -20.31 2.23 7.27
C THR A 86 -21.84 2.36 7.45
N GLN A 87 -22.62 2.41 6.36
CA GLN A 87 -24.09 2.54 6.38
C GLN A 87 -24.84 1.19 6.32
N ARG A 88 -24.14 0.04 6.43
CA ARG A 88 -24.74 -1.29 6.34
C ARG A 88 -24.57 -2.18 7.58
N ASN A 89 -24.45 -1.58 8.77
CA ASN A 89 -24.66 -2.27 10.04
C ASN A 89 -25.78 -1.58 10.83
#